data_AF-A0A6B8VE65-F1
#
_entry.id   AF-A0A6B8VE65-F1
#
_cell.length_a   1.000
_cell.length_b   1.000
_cell.length_c   1.000
_cell.angle_alpha   90.00
_cell.angle_beta   90.00
_cell.angle_gamma   90.00
#
_symmetry.space_group_name_H-M   'P 1'
#
loop_
_entity.id
_entity.type
_entity.pdbx_description
1 polymer ?
#
loop_
_entity_poly.entity_id
_entity_poly.type
_entity_poly.pdbx_seq_one_letter_code
_entity_poly.pdbx_strand_id
1 'polypeptide(L)'
;MVSEQFFPGKGAPIRGDSLVRVQWVMARALEIGEWERSMTHQSLIPYLREEVAEFAEAVEQWETAGAEDELLAELSDVLLQVLFHAELARRRGAFDLSDVAAAFEGKMRSRAPYLFGDGVDIVPEAEQVRLWQEGKEREKAQKKAQRPRE
;
A
#
# COMPACT_ATOMS: atom_id res chain seq x y z
N MET A 1 30.66 -12.78 27.50
CA MET A 1 29.65 -13.24 28.47
C MET A 1 28.93 -11.99 28.96
N VAL A 2 27.64 -11.74 28.74
CA VAL A 2 26.46 -12.54 28.36
C VAL A 2 25.55 -11.54 27.62
N SER A 3 25.27 -11.73 26.32
CA SER A 3 23.94 -12.10 25.81
C SER A 3 22.75 -11.47 26.54
N GLU A 4 22.24 -10.35 26.06
CA GLU A 4 20.85 -9.96 26.31
C GLU A 4 20.05 -10.10 25.00
N GLN A 5 19.23 -11.15 24.99
CA GLN A 5 18.31 -11.50 23.92
C GLN A 5 17.20 -10.45 23.88
N PHE A 6 17.13 -9.67 22.80
CA PHE A 6 15.98 -8.83 22.52
C PHE A 6 14.90 -9.66 21.82
N PHE A 7 14.08 -10.37 22.61
CA PHE A 7 12.77 -10.86 22.18
C PHE A 7 11.75 -10.55 23.28
N PRO A 8 10.82 -9.61 23.08
CA PRO A 8 9.68 -9.50 23.97
C PRO A 8 8.66 -10.57 23.58
N GLY A 9 8.46 -11.53 24.49
CA GLY A 9 7.38 -12.50 24.44
C GLY A 9 6.03 -11.91 24.86
N LYS A 10 4.96 -12.52 24.32
CA LYS A 10 3.57 -12.56 24.82
C LYS A 10 2.99 -11.24 25.34
N GLY A 11 2.58 -10.39 24.40
CA GLY A 11 1.58 -9.35 24.61
C GLY A 11 0.70 -9.24 23.36
N ALA A 12 -0.60 -9.44 23.54
CA ALA A 12 -1.66 -8.94 22.67
C ALA A 12 -1.26 -7.58 22.05
N PRO A 13 -1.03 -7.38 20.74
CA PRO A 13 -0.61 -6.07 20.28
C PRO A 13 -1.73 -5.05 20.41
N ILE A 14 -1.36 -3.90 20.96
CA ILE A 14 -2.18 -2.70 21.08
C ILE A 14 -2.74 -2.35 19.69
N ARG A 15 -4.04 -2.01 19.62
CA ARG A 15 -4.81 -1.68 18.39
C ARG A 15 -4.18 -0.61 17.45
N GLY A 16 -3.03 -0.03 17.77
CA GLY A 16 -2.29 0.94 16.94
C GLY A 16 -1.16 0.36 16.06
N ASP A 17 -0.91 -0.95 16.09
CA ASP A 17 0.28 -1.57 15.47
C ASP A 17 -0.05 -2.65 14.42
N SER A 18 -1.23 -2.60 13.79
CA SER A 18 -1.66 -3.64 12.82
C SER A 18 -0.86 -3.60 11.52
N LEU A 19 -0.59 -2.40 10.98
CA LEU A 19 0.18 -2.25 9.74
C LEU A 19 1.66 -2.62 9.89
N VAL A 20 2.27 -2.27 11.02
CA VAL A 20 3.64 -2.69 11.36
C VAL A 20 3.72 -4.21 11.54
N ARG A 21 2.67 -4.82 12.11
CA ARG A 21 2.58 -6.28 12.24
C ARG A 21 2.58 -6.98 10.90
N VAL A 22 1.75 -6.55 9.96
CA VAL A 22 1.65 -7.22 8.66
C VAL A 22 2.94 -7.04 7.85
N GLN A 23 3.65 -5.91 8.00
CA GLN A 23 5.02 -5.76 7.49
C GLN A 23 5.96 -6.81 8.08
N TRP A 24 5.94 -6.99 9.41
CA TRP A 24 6.75 -8.02 10.08
C TRP A 24 6.37 -9.44 9.64
N VAL A 25 5.07 -9.74 9.52
CA VAL A 25 4.57 -11.05 9.06
C VAL A 25 5.08 -11.34 7.66
N MET A 26 4.97 -10.39 6.73
CA MET A 26 5.46 -10.55 5.36
C MET A 26 6.99 -10.74 5.32
N ALA A 27 7.72 -9.93 6.09
CA ALA A 27 9.17 -10.07 6.20
C ALA A 27 9.57 -11.47 6.72
N ARG A 28 8.83 -11.97 7.72
CA ARG A 28 9.01 -13.32 8.27
C ARG A 28 8.64 -14.40 7.26
N ALA A 29 7.55 -14.23 6.50
CA ALA A 29 7.12 -15.17 5.47
C ALA A 29 8.22 -15.38 4.42
N LEU A 30 8.81 -14.30 3.88
CA LEU A 30 9.94 -14.42 2.95
C LEU A 30 11.26 -14.87 3.64
N GLU A 31 11.31 -14.96 4.96
CA GLU A 31 12.47 -15.52 5.68
C GLU A 31 12.39 -17.04 5.78
N ILE A 32 11.21 -17.59 6.10
CA ILE A 32 11.03 -19.01 6.43
C ILE A 32 10.22 -19.81 5.42
N GLY A 33 9.39 -19.16 4.61
CA GLY A 33 8.50 -19.80 3.65
C GLY A 33 9.22 -20.08 2.33
N GLU A 34 9.16 -21.33 1.87
CA GLU A 34 9.80 -21.75 0.61
C GLU A 34 9.11 -21.09 -0.59
N TRP A 35 7.78 -21.09 -0.60
CA TRP A 35 6.99 -20.49 -1.68
C TRP A 35 7.18 -18.98 -1.74
N GLU A 36 7.06 -18.29 -0.60
CA GLU A 36 7.22 -16.84 -0.49
C GLU A 36 8.61 -16.38 -0.94
N ARG A 37 9.65 -17.16 -0.60
CA ARG A 37 11.02 -16.91 -1.05
C ARG A 37 11.22 -17.10 -2.55
N SER A 38 10.41 -17.96 -3.18
CA SER A 38 10.46 -18.20 -4.62
C SER A 38 9.79 -17.10 -5.43
N MET A 39 8.99 -16.23 -4.79
CA MET A 39 8.26 -15.17 -5.46
C MET A 39 9.17 -14.05 -5.97
N THR A 40 8.77 -13.49 -7.10
CA THR A 40 9.34 -12.30 -7.72
C THR A 40 8.19 -11.34 -8.06
N HIS A 41 8.50 -10.07 -8.35
CA HIS A 41 7.47 -9.14 -8.83
C HIS A 41 6.73 -9.66 -10.06
N GLN A 42 7.43 -10.35 -10.95
CA GLN A 42 6.84 -10.89 -12.17
C GLN A 42 5.90 -12.06 -11.87
N SER A 43 6.31 -12.99 -11.00
CA SER A 43 5.54 -14.19 -10.67
C SER A 43 4.30 -13.89 -9.83
N LEU A 44 4.25 -12.73 -9.16
CA LEU A 44 3.10 -12.27 -8.38
C LEU A 44 2.00 -11.61 -9.24
N ILE A 45 2.29 -11.20 -10.47
CA ILE A 45 1.31 -10.50 -11.33
C ILE A 45 0.03 -11.30 -11.59
N PRO A 46 0.06 -12.62 -11.86
CA PRO A 46 -1.16 -13.41 -12.02
C PRO A 46 -2.05 -13.35 -10.77
N TYR A 47 -1.48 -13.56 -9.58
CA TYR A 47 -2.20 -13.47 -8.31
C TYR A 47 -2.80 -12.08 -8.10
N LEU A 48 -2.03 -11.01 -8.28
CA LEU A 48 -2.56 -9.64 -8.17
C LEU A 48 -3.73 -9.36 -9.14
N ARG A 49 -3.75 -9.98 -10.32
CA ARG A 49 -4.89 -9.82 -11.25
C ARG A 49 -6.12 -10.56 -10.77
N GLU A 50 -5.93 -11.73 -10.16
CA GLU A 50 -6.98 -12.55 -9.56
C GLU A 50 -7.59 -11.82 -8.37
N GLU A 51 -6.79 -11.41 -7.37
CA GLU A 51 -7.31 -10.71 -6.17
C GLU A 51 -8.05 -9.40 -6.52
N VAL A 52 -7.60 -8.67 -7.57
CA VAL A 52 -8.27 -7.45 -8.02
C VAL A 52 -9.60 -7.76 -8.72
N ALA A 53 -9.68 -8.90 -9.42
CA ALA A 53 -10.93 -9.34 -10.03
C ALA A 53 -11.92 -9.82 -8.97
N GLU A 54 -11.47 -10.63 -8.00
CA GLU A 54 -12.27 -11.11 -6.88
C GLU A 54 -12.77 -9.95 -6.01
N PHE A 55 -11.91 -8.96 -5.71
CA PHE A 55 -12.36 -7.73 -5.04
C PHE A 55 -13.42 -6.97 -5.85
N ALA A 56 -13.29 -6.88 -7.17
CA ALA A 56 -14.31 -6.24 -8.00
C ALA A 56 -15.64 -7.01 -7.96
N GLU A 57 -15.60 -8.34 -8.03
CA GLU A 57 -16.78 -9.20 -7.90
C GLU A 57 -17.43 -9.07 -6.50
N ALA A 58 -16.64 -8.99 -5.43
CA ALA A 58 -17.12 -8.79 -4.08
C ALA A 58 -17.86 -7.44 -3.93
N VAL A 59 -17.39 -6.38 -4.60
CA VAL A 59 -18.10 -5.08 -4.65
C VAL A 59 -19.44 -5.20 -5.35
N GLU A 60 -19.49 -5.85 -6.52
CA GLU A 60 -20.75 -6.07 -7.25
C GLU A 60 -21.75 -6.89 -6.43
N GLN A 61 -21.28 -7.91 -5.73
CA GLN A 61 -22.11 -8.73 -4.85
C GLN A 61 -22.59 -7.96 -3.62
N TRP A 62 -21.73 -7.14 -3.01
CA TRP A 62 -22.09 -6.33 -1.86
C TRP A 62 -23.23 -5.35 -2.17
N GLU A 63 -23.25 -4.74 -3.35
CA GLU A 63 -24.36 -3.85 -3.76
C GLU A 63 -25.73 -4.56 -3.78
N THR A 64 -25.74 -5.88 -4.01
CA THR A 64 -26.99 -6.66 -4.14
C THR A 64 -27.37 -7.42 -2.87
N ALA A 65 -26.38 -7.86 -2.08
CA ALA A 65 -26.57 -8.76 -0.95
C ALA A 65 -26.00 -8.25 0.39
N GLY A 66 -25.21 -7.16 0.40
CA GLY A 66 -24.65 -6.56 1.61
C GLY A 66 -23.60 -7.41 2.34
N ALA A 67 -22.83 -8.23 1.62
CA ALA A 67 -21.84 -9.13 2.18
C ALA A 67 -20.52 -8.41 2.55
N GLU A 68 -20.47 -7.76 3.71
CA GLU A 68 -19.29 -7.03 4.20
C GLU A 68 -18.05 -7.92 4.43
N ASP A 69 -18.26 -9.17 4.82
CA ASP A 69 -17.14 -10.08 5.14
C ASP A 69 -16.31 -10.41 3.90
N GLU A 70 -16.97 -10.55 2.73
CA GLU A 70 -16.30 -10.79 1.44
C GLU A 70 -15.48 -9.58 1.01
N LEU A 71 -16.05 -8.37 1.11
CA LEU A 71 -15.31 -7.13 0.82
C LEU A 71 -14.04 -7.00 1.66
N LEU A 72 -14.14 -7.32 2.95
CA LEU A 72 -13.00 -7.28 3.85
C LEU A 72 -11.95 -8.31 3.47
N ALA A 73 -12.36 -9.54 3.15
CA ALA A 73 -11.47 -10.63 2.75
C ALA A 73 -10.68 -10.26 1.49
N GLU A 74 -11.37 -9.91 0.41
CA GLU A 74 -10.72 -9.63 -0.88
C GLU A 74 -9.84 -8.38 -0.85
N LEU A 75 -10.27 -7.34 -0.11
CA LEU A 75 -9.42 -6.15 0.07
C LEU A 75 -8.15 -6.48 0.89
N SER A 76 -8.22 -7.47 1.78
CA SER A 76 -7.06 -7.96 2.54
C SER A 76 -6.07 -8.72 1.65
N ASP A 77 -6.56 -9.43 0.63
CA ASP A 77 -5.70 -10.14 -0.33
C ASP A 77 -5.06 -9.17 -1.34
N VAL A 78 -5.75 -8.10 -1.74
CA VAL A 78 -5.10 -6.99 -2.45
C VAL A 78 -3.99 -6.35 -1.59
N LEU A 79 -4.22 -6.19 -0.28
CA LEU A 79 -3.18 -5.70 0.64
C LEU A 79 -2.00 -6.68 0.76
N LEU A 80 -2.26 -8.00 0.76
CA LEU A 80 -1.23 -9.03 0.74
C LEU A 80 -0.27 -8.85 -0.44
N GLN A 81 -0.80 -8.57 -1.63
CA GLN A 81 0.02 -8.31 -2.82
C GLN A 81 0.89 -7.04 -2.64
N VAL A 82 0.32 -5.95 -2.11
CA VAL A 82 1.09 -4.72 -1.82
C VAL A 82 2.25 -5.01 -0.87
N LEU A 83 2.02 -5.80 0.19
CA LEU A 83 3.03 -6.20 1.15
C LEU A 83 4.15 -7.03 0.52
N PHE A 84 3.81 -8.00 -0.32
CA PHE A 84 4.79 -8.79 -1.07
C PHE A 84 5.71 -7.92 -1.92
N HIS A 85 5.13 -7.02 -2.72
CA HIS A 85 5.90 -6.13 -3.57
C HIS A 85 6.79 -5.18 -2.74
N ALA A 86 6.30 -4.65 -1.63
CA ALA A 86 7.09 -3.80 -0.74
C ALA A 86 8.27 -4.57 -0.10
N GLU A 87 8.04 -5.79 0.41
CA GLU A 87 9.09 -6.58 1.05
C GLU A 87 10.15 -7.08 0.04
N LEU A 88 9.74 -7.47 -1.17
CA LEU A 88 10.66 -7.83 -2.25
C LEU A 88 11.56 -6.64 -2.64
N ALA A 89 11.02 -5.42 -2.66
CA ALA A 89 11.80 -4.21 -2.93
C ALA A 89 12.75 -3.88 -1.77
N ARG A 90 12.29 -4.02 -0.52
CA ARG A 90 13.09 -3.77 0.68
C ARG A 90 14.31 -4.67 0.74
N ARG A 91 14.14 -5.95 0.42
CA ARG A 91 15.24 -6.94 0.37
C ARG A 91 16.33 -6.63 -0.65
N ARG A 92 16.01 -5.85 -1.68
CA ARG A 92 16.98 -5.37 -2.68
C ARG A 92 17.56 -3.99 -2.32
N GLY A 93 17.20 -3.41 -1.18
CA GLY A 93 17.60 -2.06 -0.77
C GLY A 93 17.00 -0.95 -1.63
N ALA A 94 15.85 -1.18 -2.28
CA ALA A 94 15.25 -0.21 -3.19
C ALA A 94 14.25 0.73 -2.49
N PHE A 95 13.17 0.18 -1.94
CA PHE A 95 12.14 0.89 -1.18
C PHE A 95 11.37 -0.10 -0.31
N ASP A 96 10.63 0.36 0.69
CA ASP A 96 9.75 -0.46 1.53
C ASP A 96 8.30 0.06 1.59
N LEU A 97 7.47 -0.50 2.49
CA LEU A 97 6.08 -0.08 2.61
C LEU A 97 5.94 1.36 3.13
N SER A 98 6.87 1.83 3.95
CA SER A 98 6.91 3.22 4.44
C SER A 98 7.17 4.18 3.28
N ASP A 99 8.07 3.82 2.36
CA ASP A 99 8.31 4.60 1.14
C ASP A 99 7.08 4.63 0.22
N VAL A 100 6.35 3.51 0.10
CA VAL A 100 5.08 3.45 -0.65
C VAL A 100 4.04 4.40 -0.05
N ALA A 101 3.90 4.39 1.28
CA ALA A 101 2.99 5.27 2.00
C ALA A 101 3.38 6.76 1.85
N ALA A 102 4.67 7.09 1.99
CA ALA A 102 5.18 8.44 1.78
C ALA A 102 4.97 8.92 0.34
N ALA A 103 5.16 8.05 -0.65
CA ALA A 103 4.90 8.35 -2.05
C ALA A 103 3.40 8.56 -2.34
N PHE A 104 2.50 7.84 -1.65
CA PHE A 104 1.07 8.09 -1.70
C PHE A 104 0.72 9.45 -1.09
N GLU A 105 1.20 9.74 0.11
CA GLU A 105 0.95 11.01 0.79
C GLU A 105 1.43 12.20 -0.04
N GLY A 106 2.63 12.11 -0.63
CA GLY A 106 3.16 13.14 -1.53
C GLY A 106 2.27 13.39 -2.76
N LYS A 107 1.70 12.33 -3.36
CA LYS A 107 0.72 12.48 -4.46
C LYS A 107 -0.55 13.18 -3.96
N MET A 108 -1.07 12.80 -2.79
CA MET A 108 -2.28 13.40 -2.24
C MET A 108 -2.06 14.88 -1.89
N ARG A 109 -0.92 15.24 -1.31
CA ARG A 109 -0.55 16.65 -1.06
C ARG A 109 -0.47 17.46 -2.36
N SER A 110 0.02 16.84 -3.44
CA SER A 110 0.12 17.49 -4.75
C SER A 110 -1.23 17.64 -5.47
N ARG A 111 -2.08 16.59 -5.46
CA ARG A 111 -3.28 16.48 -6.30
C ARG A 111 -4.57 16.81 -5.56
N ALA A 112 -4.59 16.69 -4.24
CA ALA A 112 -5.72 16.96 -3.38
C ALA A 112 -5.27 17.79 -2.15
N PRO A 113 -4.67 18.97 -2.35
CA PRO A 113 -4.12 19.78 -1.26
C PRO A 113 -5.17 20.18 -0.22
N TYR A 114 -6.45 20.20 -0.61
CA TYR A 114 -7.57 20.50 0.29
C TYR A 114 -7.72 19.50 1.44
N LEU A 115 -7.19 18.28 1.31
CA LEU A 115 -7.19 17.28 2.40
C LEU A 115 -6.25 17.64 3.57
N PHE A 116 -5.36 18.62 3.38
CA PHE A 116 -4.29 18.96 4.33
C PHE A 116 -4.37 20.40 4.86
N GLY A 117 -5.43 21.14 4.51
CA GLY A 117 -5.68 22.47 5.06
C GLY A 117 -6.60 22.42 6.28
N ASP A 118 -6.82 23.58 6.91
CA ASP A 118 -7.73 23.72 8.06
C ASP A 118 -9.21 23.89 7.65
N GLY A 119 -9.53 23.77 6.36
CA GLY A 119 -10.88 23.89 5.83
C GLY A 119 -11.76 22.72 6.26
N VAL A 120 -12.96 23.01 6.75
CA VAL A 120 -13.95 21.99 7.17
C VAL A 120 -15.10 21.82 6.16
N ASP A 121 -15.12 22.64 5.11
CA ASP A 121 -16.17 22.62 4.08
C ASP A 121 -15.96 21.48 3.08
N ILE A 122 -17.08 20.93 2.59
CA ILE A 122 -17.07 19.96 1.50
C ILE A 122 -16.57 20.64 0.23
N VAL A 123 -15.49 20.12 -0.35
CA VAL A 123 -14.93 20.65 -1.61
C VAL A 123 -15.76 20.16 -2.79
N PRO A 124 -16.26 21.04 -3.67
CA PRO A 124 -17.03 20.63 -4.85
C PRO A 124 -16.23 19.72 -5.79
N GLU A 125 -16.88 18.71 -6.37
CA GLU A 125 -16.24 17.74 -7.28
C GLU A 125 -15.46 18.41 -8.42
N ALA A 126 -16.04 19.44 -9.05
CA ALA A 126 -15.39 20.18 -10.13
C ALA A 126 -14.03 20.77 -9.71
N GLU A 127 -13.93 21.24 -8.46
CA GLU A 127 -12.70 21.75 -7.89
C GLU A 127 -11.71 20.61 -7.59
N GLN A 128 -12.18 19.48 -7.05
CA GLN A 128 -11.35 18.29 -6.83
C GLN A 128 -10.72 17.81 -8.15
N VAL A 129 -11.51 17.72 -9.22
CA VAL A 129 -11.04 17.30 -10.55
C VAL A 129 -10.01 18.29 -11.10
N ARG A 130 -10.27 19.61 -10.98
CA ARG A 130 -9.33 20.65 -11.41
C ARG A 130 -7.99 20.51 -10.69
N LEU A 131 -8.00 20.47 -9.35
CA LEU A 131 -6.79 20.35 -8.52
C LEU A 131 -6.01 19.06 -8.83
N TRP A 132 -6.73 17.97 -9.09
CA TRP A 132 -6.12 16.68 -9.42
C TRP A 132 -5.33 16.72 -10.73
N GLN A 133 -5.89 17.32 -11.78
CA GLN A 133 -5.19 17.46 -13.06
C GLN A 133 -3.97 18.38 -12.94
N GLU A 134 -4.12 19.53 -12.28
CA GLU A 134 -3.00 20.44 -12.03
C GLU A 134 -1.87 19.78 -11.25
N GLY A 135 -2.20 18.99 -10.22
CA GLY A 135 -1.22 18.20 -9.46
C GLY A 135 -0.47 17.18 -10.34
N LYS A 136 -1.20 16.47 -11.22
CA LYS A 136 -0.57 15.54 -12.18
C LYS A 136 0.38 16.25 -13.15
N GLU A 137 0.04 17.45 -13.59
CA GLU A 137 0.90 18.25 -14.48
C GLU A 137 2.18 18.70 -13.78
N ARG A 138 2.08 19.17 -12.53
CA ARG A 138 3.25 19.52 -11.71
C ARG A 138 4.20 18.34 -11.53
N GLU A 139 3.67 17.15 -11.21
CA GLU A 139 4.48 15.94 -11.06
C GLU A 139 5.18 15.53 -12.35
N LYS A 140 4.50 15.63 -13.51
CA LYS A 140 5.11 15.34 -14.82
C LYS A 140 6.26 16.32 -15.11
N ALA A 141 6.08 17.60 -14.80
CA ALA A 141 7.11 18.61 -14.99
C ALA A 141 8.35 18.34 -14.10
N GLN A 142 8.15 17.99 -12.83
CA GLN A 142 9.23 17.61 -11.91
C GLN A 142 9.99 16.37 -12.40
N LYS A 143 9.28 15.30 -12.82
CA LYS A 143 9.92 14.10 -13.38
C LYS A 143 10.74 14.42 -14.63
N LYS A 144 10.26 15.31 -15.50
CA LYS A 144 11.01 15.73 -16.70
C LYS A 144 12.27 16.52 -16.34
N ALA A 145 12.22 17.35 -15.30
CA ALA A 145 13.37 18.13 -14.83
C ALA A 145 14.44 17.27 -14.13
N GLN A 146 14.05 16.15 -13.52
CA GLN A 146 14.96 15.22 -12.83
C GLN A 146 15.62 14.18 -13.75
N ARG A 147 15.16 14.02 -15.00
CA ARG A 147 15.85 13.16 -15.97
C ARG A 147 17.17 13.84 -16.38
N PRO A 148 18.32 13.14 -16.33
CA PRO A 148 19.57 13.69 -16.85
C PRO A 148 19.36 14.14 -18.29
N ARG A 149 19.86 15.32 -18.65
CA ARG A 149 19.97 15.68 -20.07
C ARG A 149 21.03 14.75 -20.65
N GLU A 150 20.61 13.88 -21.57
CA GLU A 150 21.50 13.07 -22.41
C GLU A 150 22.47 13.95 -23.21
#